data_AF-A0A538BYV7-F1
#
_entry.id   AF-A0A538BYV7-F1
#
_cell.length_a   1.000
_cell.length_b   1.000
_cell.length_c   1.000
_cell.angle_alpha   90.00
_cell.angle_beta   90.00
_cell.angle_gamma   90.00
#
_symmetry.space_group_name_H-M   'P 1'
#
loop_
_entity.id
_entity.type
_entity.pdbx_description
1 polymer ?
#
loop_
_entity_poly.entity_id
_entity_poly.type
_entity_poly.pdbx_seq_one_letter_code
_entity_poly.pdbx_strand_id
1 'polypeptide(L)' 'MTHQMKNLMDADLSEAECMVVDVYRQLARTVEMHSDELPPFAKRNALKAMAALWQVMNGLDMDPGQVYHLGA' A
#
# COMPACT_ATOMS: atom_id res chain seq x y z
N MET A 1 -6.57 -16.59 -15.81
CA MET A 1 -7.68 -15.80 -15.26
C MET A 1 -7.07 -14.71 -14.41
N THR A 2 -6.94 -13.50 -14.96
CA THR A 2 -6.57 -12.32 -14.15
C THR A 2 -7.74 -12.11 -13.20
N HIS A 3 -7.51 -12.29 -11.91
CA HIS A 3 -8.55 -12.04 -10.91
C HIS A 3 -8.81 -10.54 -10.93
N GLN A 4 -9.98 -10.13 -11.42
CA GLN A 4 -10.40 -8.73 -11.40
C GLN A 4 -10.54 -8.32 -9.93
N MET A 5 -9.81 -7.27 -9.52
CA MET A 5 -9.82 -6.80 -8.13
C MET A 5 -11.07 -5.97 -7.89
N LYS A 6 -11.65 -6.11 -6.70
CA LYS A 6 -12.79 -5.31 -6.25
C LYS A 6 -12.46 -4.53 -5.00
N ASN A 7 -13.09 -3.37 -4.85
CA ASN A 7 -13.02 -2.57 -3.63
C ASN A 7 -14.08 -3.02 -2.61
N LEU A 8 -14.14 -2.35 -1.45
CA LEU A 8 -15.09 -2.66 -0.37
C LEU A 8 -16.55 -2.40 -0.75
N MET A 9 -16.80 -1.67 -1.84
CA MET A 9 -18.13 -1.39 -2.38
C MET A 9 -18.53 -2.40 -3.48
N ASP A 10 -17.77 -3.49 -3.65
CA ASP A 10 -17.95 -4.53 -4.68
C ASP A 10 -17.81 -4.03 -6.13
N ALA A 11 -17.23 -2.83 -6.32
CA ALA A 11 -16.92 -2.26 -7.62
C ALA A 11 -15.59 -2.80 -8.16
N ASP A 12 -15.56 -3.11 -9.46
CA ASP A 12 -14.35 -3.55 -10.14
C ASP A 12 -13.36 -2.39 -10.30
N LEU A 13 -12.10 -2.64 -9.98
CA LEU A 13 -11.01 -1.71 -10.24
C LEU A 13 -10.62 -1.76 -11.73
N SER A 14 -10.29 -0.60 -12.27
CA SER A 14 -9.55 -0.48 -13.53
C SER A 14 -8.13 -1.04 -13.40
N GLU A 15 -7.48 -1.29 -14.54
CA GLU A 15 -6.09 -1.75 -14.58
C GLU A 15 -5.14 -0.79 -13.84
N ALA A 16 -5.31 0.52 -14.04
CA ALA A 16 -4.47 1.53 -13.38
C ALA A 16 -4.66 1.53 -11.86
N GLU A 17 -5.89 1.38 -11.37
CA GLU A 17 -6.17 1.28 -9.94
C GLU A 17 -5.57 0.01 -9.34
N CYS A 18 -5.68 -1.12 -10.04
CA CYS A 18 -5.05 -2.38 -9.63
C CYS A 18 -3.52 -2.21 -9.47
N MET A 19 -2.87 -1.55 -10.44
CA MET A 19 -1.42 -1.31 -10.39
C MET A 19 -1.02 -0.49 -9.17
N VAL A 20 -1.78 0.55 -8.81
CA VAL A 20 -1.45 1.38 -7.64
C VAL A 20 -1.69 0.62 -6.34
N VAL A 21 -2.75 -0.18 -6.26
CA VAL A 21 -2.99 -1.09 -5.11
C VAL A 21 -1.82 -2.05 -4.93
N ASP A 22 -1.30 -2.62 -6.02
CA ASP A 22 -0.19 -3.57 -5.95
C ASP A 22 1.11 -2.90 -5.47
N VAL A 23 1.38 -1.65 -5.89
CA VAL A 23 2.51 -0.86 -5.37
C VAL A 23 2.38 -0.64 -3.86
N TYR A 24 1.19 -0.29 -3.37
CA TYR A 24 0.94 -0.15 -1.93
C TYR A 24 1.25 -1.46 -1.19
N ARG A 25 0.66 -2.57 -1.63
CA ARG A 25 0.80 -3.88 -0.98
C ARG A 25 2.26 -4.36 -0.96
N GLN A 26 3.00 -4.13 -2.05
CA GLN A 26 4.42 -4.49 -2.12
C GLN A 26 5.27 -3.63 -1.20
N LEU A 27 5.04 -2.32 -1.15
CA LEU A 27 5.78 -1.42 -0.27
C LEU A 27 5.47 -1.69 1.20
N ALA A 28 4.19 -1.87 1.55
CA ALA A 28 3.75 -2.19 2.90
C ALA A 28 4.42 -3.48 3.40
N ARG A 29 4.41 -4.54 2.59
CA ARG A 29 5.12 -5.79 2.90
C ARG A 29 6.62 -5.59 3.09
N THR A 30 7.26 -4.82 2.21
CA THR A 30 8.70 -4.52 2.31
C THR A 30 9.02 -3.79 3.61
N VAL A 31 8.22 -2.79 3.97
CA VAL A 31 8.40 -2.03 5.22
C VAL A 31 8.17 -2.90 6.45
N GLU A 32 7.11 -3.72 6.44
CA GLU A 32 6.78 -4.60 7.57
C GLU A 32 7.85 -5.67 7.81
N MET A 33 8.36 -6.29 6.74
CA MET A 33 9.22 -7.46 6.85
C MET A 33 10.73 -7.16 6.79
N HIS A 34 11.14 -6.06 6.16
CA HIS A 34 12.55 -5.80 5.80
C HIS A 34 13.02 -4.37 6.12
N SER A 35 12.30 -3.59 6.93
CA SER A 35 12.69 -2.19 7.17
C SER A 35 14.01 -2.01 7.90
N ASP A 36 14.49 -3.02 8.61
CA ASP A 36 15.80 -3.07 9.27
C ASP A 36 16.96 -3.27 8.28
N GLU A 37 16.69 -3.83 7.10
CA GLU A 37 17.66 -3.96 6.00
C GLU A 37 17.84 -2.65 5.21
N LEU A 38 16.90 -1.70 5.36
CA LEU A 38 16.95 -0.42 4.66
C LEU A 38 17.86 0.59 5.38
N PRO A 39 18.70 1.35 4.66
CA PRO A 39 19.39 2.50 5.22
C PRO A 39 18.40 3.49 5.88
N PRO A 40 18.77 4.21 6.97
CA PRO A 40 17.83 5.04 7.73
C PRO A 40 17.02 6.03 6.90
N PHE A 41 17.65 6.69 5.92
CA PHE A 41 16.97 7.62 5.02
C PHE A 41 16.01 6.92 4.05
N ALA A 42 16.39 5.75 3.54
CA ALA A 42 15.54 4.94 2.67
C ALA A 42 14.31 4.44 3.44
N LYS A 43 14.50 3.91 4.66
CA LYS A 43 13.41 3.50 5.56
C LYS A 43 12.42 4.65 5.80
N ARG A 44 12.92 5.83 6.17
CA ARG A 44 12.07 7.00 6.43
C ARG A 44 11.28 7.44 5.20
N ASN A 45 11.89 7.40 4.02
CA ASN A 45 11.21 7.80 2.79
C ASN A 45 10.22 6.72 2.31
N ALA A 46 10.52 5.44 2.52
CA ALA A 46 9.60 4.34 2.28
C ALA A 46 8.33 4.48 3.14
N LEU A 47 8.46 4.81 4.43
CA LEU A 47 7.31 5.08 5.31
C LEU A 47 6.46 6.26 4.83
N LYS A 48 7.09 7.34 4.34
CA LYS A 48 6.36 8.49 3.76
C LYS A 48 5.62 8.12 2.48
N ALA A 49 6.26 7.36 1.59
CA ALA A 49 5.64 6.88 0.35
C ALA A 49 4.47 5.94 0.67
N MET A 50 4.64 5.06 1.66
CA MET A 50 3.58 4.18 2.15
C MET A 50 2.40 4.98 2.71
N ALA A 51 2.65 6.05 3.48
CA ALA A 51 1.59 6.93 3.99
C ALA A 51 0.81 7.63 2.87
N ALA A 52 1.49 8.09 1.80
CA ALA A 52 0.81 8.66 0.64
C ALA A 52 -0.04 7.62 -0.10
N LEU A 53 0.49 6.41 -0.29
CA LEU A 53 -0.24 5.30 -0.93
C LEU A 53 -1.41 4.80 -0.07
N TRP A 54 -1.29 4.84 1.26
CA TRP A 54 -2.39 4.53 2.18
C TRP A 54 -3.59 5.46 1.96
N GLN A 55 -3.35 6.76 1.68
CA GLN A 55 -4.42 7.68 1.29
C GLN A 55 -5.04 7.34 -0.07
N VAL A 56 -4.24 6.85 -1.02
CA VAL A 56 -4.77 6.38 -2.30
C VAL A 56 -5.67 5.17 -2.10
N MET A 57 -5.27 4.21 -1.27
CA MET A 57 -6.10 3.04 -0.94
C MET A 57 -7.47 3.46 -0.36
N ASN A 58 -7.50 4.44 0.54
CA ASN A 58 -8.77 4.97 1.04
C ASN A 58 -9.60 5.63 -0.06
N GLY A 59 -8.96 6.40 -0.96
CA GLY A 59 -9.64 7.02 -2.09
C GLY A 59 -10.19 6.03 -3.12
N LEU A 60 -9.69 4.79 -3.12
CA LEU A 60 -10.20 3.69 -3.95
C LEU A 60 -11.21 2.79 -3.21
N ASP A 61 -11.64 3.17 -2.01
CA ASP A 61 -12.48 2.35 -1.11
C ASP A 61 -11.89 0.96 -0.84
N MET A 62 -10.55 0.84 -0.80
CA MET A 62 -9.86 -0.38 -0.42
C MET A 62 -9.67 -0.45 1.10
N ASP A 63 -9.44 -1.64 1.64
CA ASP A 63 -8.92 -1.78 3.01
C ASP A 63 -7.38 -1.77 2.98
N PRO A 64 -6.71 -0.67 3.39
CA PRO A 64 -5.26 -0.63 3.48
C PRO A 64 -4.72 -1.34 4.73
N GLY A 65 -5.54 -1.70 5.70
CA GLY A 65 -5.12 -2.22 6.99
C GLY A 65 -4.58 -1.17 7.96
N GLN A 66 -4.18 -1.63 9.14
CA GLN A 66 -3.77 -0.81 10.28
C GLN A 66 -2.24 -0.60 10.29
N VAL A 67 -1.75 0.46 9.63
CA VAL A 67 -0.30 0.76 9.53
C VAL A 67 0.26 1.55 10.72
N TYR A 68 -0.54 1.80 11.76
CA TYR A 68 -0.17 2.66 12.90
C TYR A 68 1.06 2.18 13.69
N HIS A 69 1.39 0.89 13.60
CA HIS A 69 2.54 0.28 14.26
C HIS A 69 3.86 0.46 13.48
N LEU A 70 3.81 0.90 12.21
CA LEU A 70 4.97 0.98 11.32
C LEU A 70 5.73 2.31 11.40
N GLY A 71 5.21 3.32 12.11
CA GLY A 71 5.98 4.52 12.44
C GLY A 71 5.15 5.76 12.78
N ALA A 72 5.21 6.16 14.05
CA ALA A 72 5.21 7.57 14.46
C ALA A 72 6.67 8.02 14.62
#